data_AF-A0A1G1FDY2-F1
#
_entry.id   AF-A0A1G1FDY2-F1
#
_cell.length_a   1.000
_cell.length_b   1.000
_cell.length_c   1.000
_cell.angle_alpha   90.00
_cell.angle_beta   90.00
_cell.angle_gamma   90.00
#
_symmetry.space_group_name_H-M   'P 1'
#
loop_
_entity.id
_entity.type
_entity.pdbx_description
1 polymer ?
#
loop_
_entity_poly.entity_id
_entity_poly.type
_entity_poly.pdbx_seq_one_letter_code
_entity_poly.pdbx_strand_id
1 'polypeptide(L)'
;MKKKLKIIFLSVVLLAFFSETCPAEKETMKFTKQPELQQIRPKKPVRIKLRRTEKDGYTWELNGDDADEIIKTDRKLRKMLKAQ
;
A
#
# COMPACT_ATOMS: atom_id res chain seq x y z
N MET A 1 7.05 70.90 -20.26
CA MET A 1 6.10 70.30 -19.29
C MET A 1 5.34 69.06 -19.82
N LYS A 2 5.07 68.96 -21.14
CA LYS A 2 4.31 67.85 -21.76
C LYS A 2 4.90 66.44 -21.55
N LYS A 3 6.23 66.31 -21.48
CA LYS A 3 6.92 65.01 -21.26
C LYS A 3 6.74 64.48 -19.83
N LYS A 4 6.78 65.37 -18.83
CA LYS A 4 6.56 65.01 -17.41
C LYS A 4 5.11 64.58 -17.17
N LEU A 5 4.15 65.22 -17.85
CA LEU A 5 2.74 64.85 -17.78
C LEU A 5 2.46 63.46 -18.40
N LYS A 6 3.12 63.12 -19.52
CA LYS A 6 3.03 61.78 -20.12
C LYS A 6 3.60 60.68 -19.22
N ILE A 7 4.69 60.96 -18.49
CA ILE A 7 5.30 60.00 -17.55
C ILE A 7 4.38 59.74 -16.36
N ILE A 8 3.76 60.81 -15.81
CA ILE A 8 2.80 60.68 -14.70
C ILE A 8 1.55 59.92 -15.15
N PHE A 9 1.07 60.17 -16.37
CA PHE A 9 -0.07 59.42 -16.93
C PHE A 9 0.28 57.93 -17.12
N LEU A 10 1.48 57.62 -17.62
CA LEU A 10 1.95 56.25 -17.78
C LEU A 10 2.07 55.51 -16.43
N SER A 11 2.52 56.19 -15.37
CA SER A 11 2.63 55.57 -14.04
C SER A 11 1.28 55.27 -13.41
N VAL A 12 0.29 56.15 -13.61
CA VAL A 12 -1.08 55.94 -13.07
C VAL A 12 -1.78 54.79 -13.79
N VAL A 13 -1.60 54.68 -15.11
CA VAL A 13 -2.11 53.55 -15.89
C VAL A 13 -1.45 52.24 -15.47
N LEU A 14 -0.13 52.23 -15.23
CA LEU A 14 0.59 51.03 -14.79
C LEU A 14 0.15 50.55 -13.39
N LEU A 15 -0.16 51.47 -12.47
CA LEU A 15 -0.67 51.14 -11.14
C LEU A 15 -2.11 50.58 -11.17
N ALA A 16 -2.93 51.00 -12.14
CA ALA A 16 -4.29 50.49 -12.32
C ALA A 16 -4.34 49.04 -12.81
N PHE A 17 -3.33 48.59 -13.58
CA PHE A 17 -3.22 47.19 -14.05
C PHE A 17 -2.70 46.21 -12.99
N PHE A 18 -2.11 46.69 -11.89
CA PHE A 18 -1.58 45.83 -10.83
C PHE A 18 -2.63 45.35 -9.82
N SER A 19 -3.88 45.81 -9.94
CA SER A 19 -4.97 45.45 -9.04
C SER A 19 -5.85 44.33 -9.59
N GLU A 20 -5.28 43.35 -10.30
CA GLU A 20 -5.93 42.04 -10.45
C GLU A 20 -5.79 41.30 -9.12
N THR A 21 -6.77 41.50 -8.25
CA THR A 21 -6.95 40.70 -7.05
C THR A 21 -7.34 39.30 -7.47
N CYS A 22 -6.37 38.39 -7.60
CA CYS A 22 -6.64 36.96 -7.59
C CYS A 22 -7.37 36.62 -6.28
N PRO A 23 -8.62 36.13 -6.32
CA PRO A 23 -9.18 35.49 -5.14
C PRO A 23 -8.33 34.26 -4.89
N ALA A 24 -7.52 34.29 -3.83
CA ALA A 24 -6.89 33.11 -3.29
C ALA A 24 -8.00 32.23 -2.72
N GLU A 25 -8.60 31.42 -3.61
CA GLU A 25 -9.46 30.32 -3.23
C GLU A 25 -8.59 29.37 -2.42
N LYS A 26 -8.78 29.47 -1.11
CA LYS A 26 -8.22 28.59 -0.10
C LYS A 26 -8.84 27.23 -0.34
N GLU A 27 -8.22 26.49 -1.27
CA GLU A 27 -8.48 25.10 -1.54
C GLU A 27 -8.35 24.36 -0.21
N THR A 28 -9.49 24.05 0.38
CA THR A 28 -9.58 23.17 1.52
C THR A 28 -9.17 21.80 1.03
N MET A 29 -7.89 21.49 1.23
CA MET A 29 -7.29 20.21 0.94
C MET A 29 -8.13 19.14 1.64
N LYS A 30 -9.04 18.50 0.88
CA LYS A 30 -9.87 17.40 1.36
C LYS A 30 -8.94 16.21 1.52
N PHE A 31 -8.35 16.10 2.71
CA PHE A 31 -7.63 14.92 3.13
C PHE A 31 -8.64 13.77 3.23
N THR A 32 -8.84 13.08 2.11
CA THR A 32 -9.56 11.82 2.07
C THR A 32 -8.76 10.87 2.96
N LYS A 33 -9.23 10.67 4.20
CA LYS A 33 -8.69 9.68 5.13
C LYS A 33 -8.56 8.37 4.36
N GLN A 34 -7.32 7.96 4.10
CA GLN A 34 -7.04 6.67 3.49
C GLN A 34 -7.75 5.60 4.32
N PRO A 35 -8.52 4.69 3.71
CA PRO A 35 -9.15 3.61 4.44
C PRO A 35 -8.03 2.87 5.17
N GLU A 36 -8.18 2.72 6.48
CA GLU A 36 -7.19 2.09 7.34
C GLU A 36 -6.73 0.80 6.66
N LEU A 37 -5.45 0.75 6.27
CA LEU A 37 -4.85 -0.43 5.68
C LEU A 37 -4.99 -1.54 6.72
N GLN A 38 -6.03 -2.35 6.59
CA GLN A 38 -6.22 -3.54 7.41
C GLN A 38 -5.00 -4.42 7.15
N GLN A 39 -4.05 -4.42 8.08
CA GLN A 39 -2.92 -5.33 8.05
C GLN A 39 -3.47 -6.75 8.15
N ILE A 40 -3.72 -7.37 7.00
CA ILE A 40 -4.00 -8.79 6.91
C ILE A 40 -2.71 -9.47 7.34
N ARG A 41 -2.68 -10.01 8.56
CA ARG A 41 -1.52 -10.80 9.01
C ARG A 41 -1.40 -11.98 8.05
N PRO A 42 -0.27 -12.14 7.35
CA PRO A 42 -0.09 -13.28 6.46
C PRO A 42 -0.21 -14.56 7.29
N LYS A 43 -1.10 -15.47 6.87
CA LYS A 43 -1.24 -16.78 7.52
C LYS A 43 0.12 -17.48 7.49
N LYS A 44 0.58 -17.95 8.66
CA LYS A 44 1.84 -18.69 8.72
C LYS A 44 1.66 -20.03 8.00
N PRO A 45 2.60 -20.41 7.10
CA PRO A 45 2.47 -21.65 6.36
C PRO A 45 2.63 -22.87 7.26
N VAL A 46 1.98 -23.98 6.90
CA VAL A 46 2.18 -25.29 7.53
C VAL A 46 3.61 -25.77 7.29
N ARG A 47 4.32 -26.07 8.38
CA ARG A 47 5.69 -26.61 8.36
C ARG A 47 5.64 -28.13 8.37
N ILE A 48 6.34 -28.74 7.41
CA ILE A 48 6.52 -30.18 7.30
C ILE A 48 7.93 -30.53 7.78
N LYS A 49 8.05 -31.34 8.83
CA LYS A 49 9.34 -31.85 9.31
C LYS A 49 9.45 -33.33 8.98
N LEU A 50 10.39 -33.70 8.13
CA LEU A 50 10.69 -35.10 7.84
C LEU A 50 11.72 -35.63 8.84
N ARG A 51 11.46 -36.78 9.43
CA ARG A 51 12.32 -37.50 10.36
C ARG A 51 12.58 -38.90 9.83
N ARG A 52 13.84 -39.34 9.90
CA ARG A 52 14.21 -40.73 9.64
C ARG A 52 14.08 -41.51 10.94
N THR A 53 13.41 -42.65 10.91
CA THR A 53 13.32 -43.58 12.04
C THR A 53 14.48 -44.57 12.02
N GLU A 54 14.83 -45.11 13.19
CA GLU A 54 15.95 -46.07 13.34
C GLU A 54 15.78 -47.36 12.53
N LYS A 55 14.53 -47.67 12.14
CA LYS A 55 14.17 -48.83 11.32
C LYS A 55 14.19 -48.56 9.81
N ASP A 56 15.01 -47.59 9.38
CA ASP A 56 15.15 -47.15 7.99
C ASP A 56 13.84 -46.64 7.34
N GLY A 57 12.89 -46.20 8.18
CA GLY A 57 11.65 -45.60 7.75
C GLY A 57 11.73 -44.07 7.72
N TYR A 58 10.71 -43.46 7.11
CA TYR A 58 10.52 -42.02 7.15
C TYR A 58 9.18 -41.71 7.82
N THR A 59 9.15 -40.67 8.63
CA THR A 59 7.95 -40.15 9.28
C THR A 59 7.95 -38.64 9.14
N TRP A 60 6.80 -38.02 8.91
CA TRP A 60 6.68 -36.57 8.91
C TRP A 60 5.82 -36.08 10.07
N GLU A 61 6.18 -34.91 10.59
CA GLU A 61 5.39 -34.15 11.55
C GLU A 61 4.92 -32.86 10.87
N LEU A 62 3.64 -32.54 11.01
CA LEU A 62 3.01 -31.34 10.46
C LEU A 62 2.72 -30.36 11.60
N ASN A 63 3.21 -29.13 11.48
CA ASN A 63 2.98 -28.07 12.46
C ASN A 63 2.39 -26.84 11.76
N GLY A 64 1.33 -26.26 12.31
CA GLY A 64 0.67 -25.08 11.74
C GLY A 64 -0.27 -24.42 12.74
N ASP A 65 -0.64 -23.17 12.47
CA ASP A 65 -1.56 -22.40 13.32
C ASP A 65 -3.04 -22.80 13.08
N ASP A 66 -3.35 -23.40 11.91
CA ASP A 66 -4.71 -23.78 11.48
C ASP A 66 -4.81 -25.30 11.26
N ALA A 67 -5.74 -25.96 11.96
CA ALA A 67 -5.94 -27.40 11.89
C ALA A 67 -6.46 -27.86 10.52
N ASP A 68 -7.32 -27.07 9.86
CA ASP A 68 -7.91 -27.44 8.58
C ASP A 68 -6.84 -27.46 7.47
N GLU A 69 -5.90 -26.52 7.52
CA GLU A 69 -4.76 -26.48 6.60
C GLU A 69 -3.80 -27.66 6.81
N ILE A 70 -3.60 -28.09 8.07
CA ILE A 70 -2.78 -29.27 8.40
C ILE A 70 -3.40 -30.53 7.78
N ILE A 71 -4.70 -30.76 7.97
CA ILE A 71 -5.41 -31.93 7.44
C ILE A 71 -5.38 -31.94 5.90
N LYS A 72 -5.60 -30.78 5.28
CA LYS A 72 -5.54 -30.64 3.81
C LYS A 72 -4.14 -30.96 3.28
N THR A 73 -3.09 -30.53 3.99
CA THR A 73 -1.70 -30.78 3.64
C THR A 73 -1.34 -32.26 3.79
N ASP A 74 -1.75 -32.91 4.88
CA ASP A 74 -1.55 -34.36 5.08
C ASP A 74 -2.22 -35.18 3.97
N ARG A 75 -3.48 -34.84 3.62
CA ARG A 75 -4.20 -35.49 2.52
C ARG A 75 -3.46 -35.32 1.19
N LYS A 76 -2.87 -34.14 0.94
CA LYS A 76 -2.09 -33.89 -0.28
C LYS A 76 -0.80 -34.72 -0.31
N LEU A 77 -0.06 -34.78 0.80
CA LEU A 77 1.16 -35.58 0.93
C LEU A 77 0.90 -37.07 0.67
N ARG A 78 -0.15 -37.63 1.28
CA ARG A 78 -0.53 -39.04 1.07
C ARG A 78 -0.93 -39.34 -0.37
N LYS A 79 -1.60 -38.40 -1.05
CA LYS A 79 -1.93 -38.55 -2.47
C LYS A 79 -0.67 -38.59 -3.34
N MET A 80 0.31 -37.73 -3.05
CA MET A 80 1.57 -37.71 -3.80
C MET A 80 2.37 -38.99 -3.61
N LEU A 81 2.40 -39.56 -2.39
CA LEU A 81 3.07 -40.84 -2.15
C LEU A 81 2.39 -42.03 -2.84
N LYS A 82 1.06 -42.04 -2.91
CA LYS A 82 0.31 -43.13 -3.59
C LYS A 82 0.39 -43.08 -5.11
N ALA A 83 0.87 -41.98 -5.67
CA ALA A 83 1.02 -41.81 -7.11
C ALA A 83 2.39 -42.31 -7.62
N GLN A 84 3.23 -42.90 -6.74
CA GLN A 84 4.46 -43.61 -7.09
C GLN A 84 4.23 -45.12 -7.16
#